data_AF-A0A813D3Q6-F1
#
_entry.id   AF-A0A813D3Q6-F1
#
_cell.length_a   1.000
_cell.length_b   1.000
_cell.length_c   1.000
_cell.angle_alpha   90.00
_cell.angle_beta   90.00
_cell.angle_gamma   90.00
#
_symmetry.space_group_name_H-M   'P 1'
#
loop_
_entity.id
_entity.type
_entity.pdbx_description
1 polymer ?
#
loop_
_entity_poly.entity_id
_entity_poly.type
_entity_poly.pdbx_seq_one_letter_code
_entity_poly.pdbx_strand_id
1 'polypeptide(L)'
;MSEADESDFEQDESNLVDKQQGSGQTDENNLVDAGLLELKQDPGLQTLEAEYDSLASGLPLHAAHSLSAQDTGCTKGPVPVEDRRAAGKTDELYGEMGWWAMAGIFHAIAANGGLPSEFGDFVDVGSGSGTAIAAAGLLVQHFMNDDEGQQRFRRLRGVECCVSLHAASSAVAEAWASQGHLPQMELELGDAADMCLTGAVLVLAHSTAFSDELILTIAERAEKAIPPGGWVVTLTRPLPRAAARGWDIVEARRRTVSWGAATCFLHRRRHDSAPPPCTYHLAQECYSSQVWFHCKSCGLDGDVGICAPCAAVCHGDCEGVEFAAHSPFFCDCKVAGGRCCSRVVGGAC
;
A
#
# COMPACT_ATOMS: atom_id res chain seq x y z
N MET A 1 38.21 -69.87 1.43
CA MET A 1 37.47 -69.52 0.20
C MET A 1 36.05 -69.22 0.62
N SER A 2 35.58 -68.00 0.75
CA SER A 2 36.11 -66.68 0.42
C SER A 2 35.44 -65.68 1.38
N GLU A 3 36.24 -64.74 1.85
CA GLU A 3 35.84 -63.57 2.63
C GLU A 3 34.83 -62.72 1.85
N ALA A 4 33.85 -62.15 2.54
CA ALA A 4 33.00 -61.09 2.02
C ALA A 4 33.25 -59.84 2.87
N ASP A 5 33.75 -58.82 2.18
CA ASP A 5 34.21 -57.53 2.66
C ASP A 5 33.19 -56.80 3.56
N GLU A 6 33.68 -56.41 4.73
CA GLU A 6 33.28 -55.17 5.39
C GLU A 6 34.11 -54.03 4.76
N SER A 7 33.45 -53.09 4.08
CA SER A 7 34.08 -51.80 3.77
C SER A 7 33.06 -50.66 3.77
N ASP A 8 33.38 -49.68 4.62
CA ASP A 8 33.27 -48.24 4.42
C ASP A 8 31.89 -47.64 4.12
N PHE A 9 31.20 -47.26 5.21
CA PHE A 9 30.19 -46.21 5.20
C PHE A 9 30.72 -45.02 6.01
N GLU A 10 31.78 -44.39 5.51
CA GLU A 10 32.25 -43.08 5.98
C GLU A 10 31.86 -41.99 4.97
N GLN A 11 31.13 -41.00 5.49
CA GLN A 11 31.17 -39.57 5.15
C GLN A 11 30.74 -39.14 3.73
N ASP A 12 29.53 -38.55 3.65
CA ASP A 12 29.20 -37.55 2.64
C ASP A 12 28.51 -36.36 3.33
N GLU A 13 29.28 -35.61 4.15
CA GLU A 13 28.92 -34.30 4.70
C GLU A 13 29.59 -33.16 3.91
N SER A 14 29.59 -33.22 2.57
CA SER A 14 30.10 -32.12 1.75
C SER A 14 29.29 -31.94 0.48
N ASN A 15 28.04 -31.49 0.59
CA ASN A 15 27.26 -31.02 -0.56
C ASN A 15 26.14 -30.02 -0.22
N LEU A 16 26.41 -29.05 0.68
CA LEU A 16 25.49 -27.94 0.97
C LEU A 16 26.12 -26.54 0.83
N VAL A 17 27.25 -26.43 0.14
CA VAL A 17 27.90 -25.13 -0.12
C VAL A 17 28.19 -25.00 -1.60
N ASP A 18 27.15 -24.80 -2.41
CA ASP A 18 27.27 -24.13 -3.73
C ASP A 18 25.88 -23.87 -4.34
N LYS A 19 25.15 -22.91 -3.76
CA LYS A 19 24.08 -22.16 -4.44
C LYS A 19 24.20 -20.67 -4.11
N GLN A 20 25.39 -20.11 -4.33
CA GLN A 20 25.56 -18.66 -4.47
C GLN A 20 26.14 -18.38 -5.85
N GLN A 21 25.29 -18.47 -6.87
CA GLN A 21 25.48 -17.67 -8.07
C GLN A 21 24.56 -16.46 -7.95
N GLY A 22 25.12 -15.38 -7.43
CA GLY A 22 24.53 -14.06 -7.49
C GLY A 22 24.36 -13.65 -8.95
N SER A 23 23.16 -13.86 -9.48
CA SER A 23 22.67 -13.03 -10.55
C SER A 23 22.63 -11.61 -10.01
N GLY A 24 23.22 -10.64 -10.72
CA GLY A 24 23.02 -9.22 -10.46
C GLY A 24 21.57 -8.83 -10.73
N GLN A 25 20.65 -9.29 -9.87
CA GLN A 25 19.28 -8.82 -9.79
C GLN A 25 19.38 -7.39 -9.30
N THR A 26 19.09 -6.44 -10.19
CA THR A 26 18.71 -5.10 -9.77
C THR A 26 17.62 -5.26 -8.73
N ASP A 27 17.87 -4.79 -7.51
CA ASP A 27 16.91 -4.81 -6.42
C ASP A 27 15.61 -4.13 -6.91
N GLU A 28 14.61 -4.93 -7.27
CA GLU A 28 13.34 -4.46 -7.84
C GLU A 28 12.65 -3.49 -6.87
N ASN A 29 12.98 -3.56 -5.58
CA ASN A 29 12.49 -2.64 -4.55
C ASN A 29 13.02 -1.22 -4.70
N ASN A 30 14.14 -1.01 -5.42
CA ASN A 30 14.70 0.31 -5.68
C ASN A 30 14.19 0.93 -6.98
N LEU A 31 13.45 0.17 -7.80
CA LEU A 31 12.87 0.69 -9.03
C LEU A 31 11.62 1.52 -8.69
N VAL A 32 11.82 2.84 -8.62
CA VAL A 32 10.73 3.79 -8.53
C VAL A 32 9.92 3.73 -9.82
N ASP A 33 8.60 3.65 -9.70
CA ASP A 33 7.66 3.64 -10.82
C ASP A 33 7.81 2.44 -11.78
N ALA A 34 8.31 1.32 -11.25
CA ALA A 34 8.37 0.06 -11.99
C ALA A 34 6.98 -0.30 -12.57
N GLY A 35 6.93 -0.57 -13.88
CA GLY A 35 5.70 -0.87 -14.62
C GLY A 35 4.95 0.35 -15.16
N LEU A 36 5.35 1.59 -14.85
CA LEU A 36 4.68 2.78 -15.40
C LEU A 36 5.03 3.08 -16.86
N LEU A 37 6.12 2.52 -17.39
CA LEU A 37 6.55 2.82 -18.77
C LEU A 37 5.50 2.40 -19.81
N GLU A 38 4.88 1.25 -19.61
CA GLU A 38 3.80 0.75 -20.48
C GLU A 38 2.55 1.63 -20.35
N LEU A 39 2.19 2.01 -19.13
CA LEU A 39 1.05 2.92 -18.88
C LEU A 39 1.25 4.29 -19.54
N LYS A 40 2.48 4.82 -19.53
CA LYS A 40 2.81 6.09 -20.19
C LYS A 40 2.67 6.04 -21.72
N GLN A 41 2.60 4.85 -22.30
CA GLN A 41 2.39 4.67 -23.74
C GLN A 41 0.91 4.51 -24.10
N ASP A 42 0.00 4.39 -23.12
CA ASP A 42 -1.45 4.28 -23.32
C ASP A 42 -2.04 5.65 -23.73
N PRO A 43 -2.57 5.80 -24.96
CA PRO A 43 -3.14 7.08 -25.42
C PRO A 43 -4.40 7.50 -24.64
N GLY A 44 -5.16 6.55 -24.10
CA GLY A 44 -6.32 6.82 -23.25
C GLY A 44 -5.90 7.47 -21.94
N LEU A 45 -4.86 6.94 -21.30
CA LEU A 45 -4.29 7.53 -20.08
C LEU A 45 -3.65 8.91 -20.31
N GLN A 46 -3.01 9.13 -21.46
CA GLN A 46 -2.48 10.45 -21.82
C GLN A 46 -3.60 11.48 -22.04
N THR A 47 -4.73 11.06 -22.60
CA THR A 47 -5.90 11.93 -22.78
C THR A 47 -6.50 12.31 -21.42
N LEU A 48 -6.65 11.33 -20.53
CA LEU A 48 -7.14 11.57 -19.18
C LEU A 48 -6.15 12.36 -18.31
N GLU A 49 -4.84 12.26 -18.55
CA GLU A 49 -3.83 13.10 -17.89
C GLU A 49 -4.07 14.59 -18.19
N ALA A 50 -4.33 14.94 -19.45
CA ALA A 50 -4.60 16.32 -19.84
C ALA A 50 -5.89 16.87 -19.18
N GLU A 51 -6.90 16.01 -19.04
CA GLU A 51 -8.14 16.33 -18.33
C GLU A 51 -7.90 16.51 -16.82
N TYR A 52 -7.15 15.59 -16.21
CA TYR A 52 -6.69 15.71 -14.83
C TYR A 52 -5.90 17.01 -14.60
N ASP A 53 -4.97 17.35 -15.48
CA ASP A 53 -4.17 18.57 -15.37
C ASP A 53 -5.06 19.82 -15.44
N SER A 54 -6.09 19.81 -16.28
CA SER A 54 -7.07 20.90 -16.33
C SER A 54 -7.81 21.06 -14.98
N LEU A 55 -8.14 19.96 -14.30
CA LEU A 55 -8.80 19.98 -12.99
C LEU A 55 -7.83 20.41 -11.88
N ALA A 56 -6.60 19.91 -11.90
CA ALA A 56 -5.57 20.14 -10.89
C ALA A 56 -4.87 21.50 -11.02
N SER A 57 -4.95 22.17 -12.18
CA SER A 57 -4.27 23.44 -12.45
C SER A 57 -4.67 24.61 -11.54
N GLY A 58 -5.81 24.51 -10.83
CA GLY A 58 -6.33 25.56 -9.95
C GLY A 58 -5.43 25.89 -8.75
N LEU A 59 -4.59 24.95 -8.31
CA LEU A 59 -3.63 25.18 -7.24
C LEU A 59 -2.27 24.52 -7.55
N PRO A 60 -1.25 25.30 -7.96
CA PRO A 60 0.10 24.78 -8.13
C PRO A 60 0.64 24.14 -6.84
N LEU A 61 1.34 23.02 -6.96
CA LEU A 61 1.92 22.27 -5.83
C LEU A 61 2.69 23.13 -4.82
N HIS A 62 3.51 24.08 -5.29
CA HIS A 62 4.28 24.96 -4.41
C HIS A 62 3.37 25.90 -3.57
N ALA A 63 2.24 26.31 -4.13
CA ALA A 63 1.24 27.08 -3.42
C ALA A 63 0.55 26.18 -2.38
N ALA A 64 0.20 24.94 -2.72
CA ALA A 64 -0.37 23.98 -1.79
C ALA A 64 0.54 23.70 -0.58
N HIS A 65 1.85 23.49 -0.81
CA HIS A 65 2.84 23.34 0.26
C HIS A 65 2.89 24.58 1.17
N SER A 66 2.79 25.77 0.57
CA SER A 66 2.81 27.04 1.31
C SER A 66 1.56 27.24 2.15
N LEU A 67 0.40 26.83 1.64
CA LEU A 67 -0.90 26.89 2.31
C LEU A 67 -0.92 25.98 3.55
N SER A 68 -0.52 24.71 3.40
CA SER A 68 -0.34 23.78 4.53
C SER A 68 0.58 24.34 5.62
N ALA A 69 1.72 24.93 5.24
CA ALA A 69 2.66 25.50 6.20
C ALA A 69 2.08 26.72 6.96
N GLN A 70 1.22 27.52 6.32
CA GLN A 70 0.58 28.68 6.94
C GLN A 70 -0.45 28.27 7.99
N ASP A 71 -1.33 27.32 7.66
CA ASP A 71 -2.41 26.90 8.55
C ASP A 71 -1.91 26.15 9.79
N THR A 72 -0.83 25.38 9.62
CA THR A 72 -0.22 24.57 10.68
C THR A 72 0.78 25.34 11.54
N GLY A 73 1.11 26.58 11.15
CA GLY A 73 2.16 27.40 11.76
C GLY A 73 3.57 26.83 11.58
N CYS A 74 3.77 25.90 10.65
CA CYS A 74 5.06 25.25 10.40
C CYS A 74 5.94 26.11 9.48
N THR A 75 6.67 27.08 10.05
CA THR A 75 7.47 28.07 9.28
C THR A 75 8.81 27.56 8.75
N LYS A 76 9.16 26.29 8.95
CA LYS A 76 10.45 25.74 8.49
C LYS A 76 10.26 25.10 7.11
N GLY A 77 11.14 25.48 6.17
CA GLY A 77 11.28 24.88 4.83
C GLY A 77 11.48 23.36 4.87
N PRO A 78 11.88 22.67 3.79
CA PRO A 78 11.88 21.20 3.74
C PRO A 78 12.83 20.57 4.79
N VAL A 79 12.34 20.37 6.01
CA VAL A 79 12.94 19.53 7.06
C VAL A 79 12.59 18.08 6.74
N PRO A 80 13.55 17.13 6.83
CA PRO A 80 13.31 15.71 6.65
C PRO A 80 12.13 15.21 7.48
N VAL A 81 11.33 14.28 6.92
CA VAL A 81 10.12 13.73 7.56
C VAL A 81 10.44 13.13 8.94
N GLU A 82 11.61 12.51 9.07
CA GLU A 82 12.10 11.89 10.31
C GLU A 82 12.30 12.90 11.45
N ASP A 83 12.90 14.07 11.15
CA ASP A 83 13.11 15.15 12.12
C ASP A 83 11.80 15.82 12.56
N ARG A 84 10.78 15.84 11.68
CA ARG A 84 9.46 16.39 12.01
C ARG A 84 8.63 15.44 12.86
N ARG A 85 8.76 14.12 12.66
CA ARG A 85 8.10 13.11 13.51
C ARG A 85 8.50 13.24 14.97
N ALA A 86 9.77 13.56 15.23
CA ALA A 86 10.24 13.86 16.59
C ALA A 86 9.58 15.10 17.22
N ALA A 87 8.95 15.98 16.43
CA ALA A 87 8.29 17.21 16.89
C ALA A 87 6.77 17.08 17.10
N GLY A 88 6.15 15.93 16.81
CA GLY A 88 4.78 15.60 17.24
C GLY A 88 3.63 16.33 16.52
N LYS A 89 3.86 16.93 15.34
CA LYS A 89 2.83 17.57 14.49
C LYS A 89 3.04 17.24 13.01
N THR A 90 2.97 15.95 12.67
CA THR A 90 3.26 15.50 11.29
C THR A 90 2.04 15.22 10.45
N ASP A 91 0.88 14.99 11.07
CA ASP A 91 -0.34 14.56 10.36
C ASP A 91 -0.81 15.58 9.32
N GLU A 92 -0.47 16.86 9.53
CA GLU A 92 -0.85 18.00 8.68
C GLU A 92 0.17 18.28 7.55
N LEU A 93 1.23 17.46 7.42
CA LEU A 93 2.24 17.64 6.37
C LEU A 93 1.66 17.27 5.01
N TYR A 94 1.63 18.26 4.13
CA TYR A 94 1.11 18.08 2.80
C TYR A 94 2.08 17.44 1.81
N GLY A 95 1.53 16.59 0.95
CA GLY A 95 1.93 16.57 -0.44
C GLY A 95 1.04 15.65 -1.28
N GLU A 96 1.45 15.47 -2.53
CA GLU A 96 0.56 15.01 -3.58
C GLU A 96 1.06 13.71 -4.22
N MET A 97 0.11 12.86 -4.55
CA MET A 97 0.35 11.76 -5.47
C MET A 97 0.05 12.23 -6.89
N GLY A 98 1.03 12.10 -7.79
CA GLY A 98 0.86 12.48 -9.19
C GLY A 98 -0.04 11.51 -9.95
N TRP A 99 -0.53 11.97 -11.10
CA TRP A 99 -1.38 11.21 -12.03
C TRP A 99 -0.87 9.78 -12.28
N TRP A 100 0.40 9.64 -12.67
CA TRP A 100 0.96 8.34 -13.02
C TRP A 100 1.11 7.38 -11.83
N ALA A 101 1.33 7.90 -10.62
CA ALA A 101 1.36 7.07 -9.42
C ALA A 101 -0.05 6.53 -9.11
N MET A 102 -1.09 7.37 -9.24
CA MET A 102 -2.48 6.95 -9.15
C MET A 102 -2.84 5.93 -10.25
N ALA A 103 -2.45 6.16 -11.50
CA ALA A 103 -2.68 5.23 -12.60
C ALA A 103 -2.03 3.87 -12.33
N GLY A 104 -0.81 3.84 -11.79
CA GLY A 104 -0.14 2.61 -11.37
C GLY A 104 -0.89 1.84 -10.29
N ILE A 105 -1.51 2.53 -9.32
CA ILE A 105 -2.34 1.91 -8.28
C ILE A 105 -3.59 1.29 -8.90
N PHE A 106 -4.32 2.05 -9.72
CA PHE A 106 -5.55 1.55 -10.35
C PHE A 106 -5.29 0.38 -11.30
N HIS A 107 -4.20 0.44 -12.06
CA HIS A 107 -3.74 -0.68 -12.88
C HIS A 107 -3.46 -1.92 -12.03
N ALA A 108 -2.73 -1.77 -10.91
CA ALA A 108 -2.43 -2.89 -10.02
C ALA A 108 -3.71 -3.46 -9.38
N ILE A 109 -4.67 -2.63 -8.98
CA ILE A 109 -5.97 -3.09 -8.47
C ILE A 109 -6.71 -3.88 -9.55
N ALA A 110 -6.81 -3.36 -10.77
CA ALA A 110 -7.48 -4.04 -11.89
C ALA A 110 -6.82 -5.39 -12.21
N ALA A 111 -5.49 -5.44 -12.28
CA ALA A 111 -4.73 -6.68 -12.50
C ALA A 111 -4.93 -7.71 -11.39
N ASN A 112 -5.30 -7.28 -10.18
CA ASN A 112 -5.55 -8.13 -9.03
C ASN A 112 -7.04 -8.39 -8.77
N GLY A 113 -7.87 -8.33 -9.81
CA GLY A 113 -9.29 -8.68 -9.75
C GLY A 113 -10.22 -7.53 -9.43
N GLY A 114 -9.74 -6.29 -9.55
CA GLY A 114 -10.57 -5.08 -9.55
C GLY A 114 -11.19 -4.73 -8.19
N LEU A 115 -12.19 -3.86 -8.26
CA LEU A 115 -13.04 -3.51 -7.12
C LEU A 115 -14.09 -4.61 -6.88
N PRO A 116 -14.67 -4.68 -5.67
CA PRO A 116 -15.88 -5.46 -5.43
C PRO A 116 -16.97 -5.15 -6.47
N SER A 117 -17.78 -6.14 -6.83
CA SER A 117 -18.88 -5.97 -7.79
C SER A 117 -20.00 -5.05 -7.29
N GLU A 118 -20.00 -4.72 -5.99
CA GLU A 118 -20.93 -3.79 -5.39
C GLU A 118 -20.46 -2.34 -5.62
N PHE A 119 -21.36 -1.48 -6.09
CA PHE A 119 -21.12 -0.04 -6.15
C PHE A 119 -20.74 0.49 -4.76
N GLY A 120 -19.62 1.20 -4.67
CA GLY A 120 -19.15 1.77 -3.42
C GLY A 120 -18.43 3.09 -3.60
N ASP A 121 -17.97 3.65 -2.48
CA ASP A 121 -17.36 4.96 -2.46
C ASP A 121 -15.83 4.86 -2.58
N PHE A 122 -15.23 5.82 -3.29
CA PHE A 122 -13.82 6.14 -3.12
C PHE A 122 -13.70 7.14 -1.98
N VAL A 123 -12.73 6.92 -1.09
CA VAL A 123 -12.49 7.78 0.06
C VAL A 123 -11.01 8.13 0.13
N ASP A 124 -10.69 9.42 0.18
CA ASP A 124 -9.33 9.93 0.42
C ASP A 124 -9.22 10.54 1.82
N VAL A 125 -8.36 9.96 2.65
CA VAL A 125 -8.13 10.37 4.04
C VAL A 125 -6.93 11.30 4.10
N GLY A 126 -7.16 12.57 4.44
CA GLY A 126 -6.17 13.64 4.27
C GLY A 126 -6.08 14.06 2.80
N SER A 127 -7.22 14.43 2.22
CA SER A 127 -7.38 14.60 0.78
C SER A 127 -6.62 15.78 0.18
N GLY A 128 -6.10 16.68 1.02
CA GLY A 128 -5.28 17.77 0.55
C GLY A 128 -6.07 18.72 -0.37
N SER A 129 -5.54 18.95 -1.57
CA SER A 129 -6.20 19.73 -2.61
C SER A 129 -7.26 18.96 -3.40
N GLY A 130 -7.55 17.69 -3.05
CA GLY A 130 -8.57 16.88 -3.71
C GLY A 130 -8.19 16.35 -5.10
N THR A 131 -6.96 16.59 -5.58
CA THR A 131 -6.52 16.14 -6.90
C THR A 131 -6.47 14.61 -7.02
N ALA A 132 -6.06 13.89 -5.97
CA ALA A 132 -6.09 12.42 -5.96
C ALA A 132 -7.52 11.87 -6.12
N ILE A 133 -8.53 12.56 -5.58
CA ILE A 133 -9.94 12.20 -5.76
C ILE A 133 -10.36 12.37 -7.23
N ALA A 134 -9.95 13.46 -7.88
CA ALA A 134 -10.20 13.68 -9.30
C ALA A 134 -9.53 12.58 -10.15
N ALA A 135 -8.27 12.25 -9.86
CA ALA A 135 -7.56 11.18 -10.52
C ALA A 135 -8.30 9.84 -10.38
N ALA A 136 -8.74 9.49 -9.17
CA ALA A 136 -9.51 8.27 -8.91
C ALA A 136 -10.81 8.21 -9.73
N GLY A 137 -11.54 9.33 -9.83
CA GLY A 137 -12.77 9.42 -10.62
C GLY A 137 -12.59 9.22 -12.12
N LEU A 138 -11.45 9.64 -12.68
CA LEU A 138 -11.11 9.42 -14.10
C LEU A 138 -10.58 8.00 -14.33
N LEU A 139 -9.67 7.53 -13.47
CA LEU A 139 -8.98 6.25 -13.63
C LEU A 139 -9.89 5.03 -13.46
N VAL A 140 -10.91 5.11 -12.60
CA VAL A 140 -11.89 4.03 -12.45
C VAL A 140 -12.61 3.73 -13.78
N GLN A 141 -12.87 4.78 -14.58
CA GLN A 141 -13.52 4.64 -15.88
C GLN A 141 -12.60 3.96 -16.91
N HIS A 142 -11.29 4.19 -16.82
CA HIS A 142 -10.34 3.56 -17.72
C HIS A 142 -10.10 2.09 -17.39
N PHE A 143 -9.89 1.79 -16.11
CA PHE A 143 -9.40 0.47 -15.67
C PHE A 143 -10.49 -0.50 -15.25
N MET A 144 -11.66 -0.02 -14.85
CA MET A 144 -12.62 -0.83 -14.11
C MET A 144 -14.02 -0.86 -14.73
N ASN A 145 -14.27 -0.08 -15.80
CA ASN A 145 -15.51 -0.20 -16.56
C ASN A 145 -15.68 -1.64 -17.09
N ASP A 146 -16.81 -2.25 -16.77
CA ASP A 146 -17.25 -3.49 -17.42
C ASP A 146 -17.71 -3.21 -18.86
N ASP A 147 -18.01 -4.26 -19.63
CA ASP A 147 -18.50 -4.16 -21.01
C ASP A 147 -19.82 -3.34 -21.14
N GLU A 148 -20.50 -3.07 -20.01
CA GLU A 148 -21.69 -2.24 -19.93
C GLU A 148 -21.41 -0.79 -19.46
N GLY A 149 -20.15 -0.45 -19.16
CA GLY A 149 -19.70 0.87 -18.73
C GLY A 149 -20.20 1.29 -17.34
N GLN A 150 -20.54 0.33 -16.48
CA GLN A 150 -21.28 0.56 -15.23
C GLN A 150 -20.40 0.72 -13.99
N GLN A 151 -19.15 0.23 -13.95
CA GLN A 151 -18.33 0.37 -12.75
C GLN A 151 -17.81 1.80 -12.58
N ARG A 152 -18.55 2.58 -11.79
CA ARG A 152 -18.14 3.87 -11.25
C ARG A 152 -18.22 3.81 -9.74
N PHE A 153 -17.42 4.64 -9.08
CA PHE A 153 -17.69 4.91 -7.68
C PHE A 153 -19.09 5.51 -7.54
N ARG A 154 -19.80 5.14 -6.49
CA ARG A 154 -21.07 5.75 -6.12
C ARG A 154 -20.87 7.19 -5.66
N ARG A 155 -19.79 7.43 -4.90
CA ARG A 155 -19.38 8.74 -4.40
C ARG A 155 -17.86 8.86 -4.38
N LEU A 156 -17.38 10.07 -4.59
CA LEU A 156 -15.99 10.46 -4.42
C LEU A 156 -15.91 11.31 -3.14
N ARG A 157 -15.26 10.81 -2.09
CA ARG A 157 -15.28 11.45 -0.76
C ARG A 157 -13.87 11.82 -0.31
N GLY A 158 -13.74 12.95 0.37
CA GLY A 158 -12.47 13.42 0.92
C GLY A 158 -12.65 14.12 2.27
N VAL A 159 -11.67 13.98 3.15
CA VAL A 159 -11.57 14.78 4.39
C VAL A 159 -10.23 15.48 4.45
N GLU A 160 -10.23 16.76 4.78
CA GLU A 160 -9.03 17.57 4.98
C GLU A 160 -9.20 18.46 6.20
N CYS A 161 -8.17 18.58 7.04
CA CYS A 161 -8.20 19.39 8.26
C CYS A 161 -7.66 20.82 8.04
N CYS A 162 -6.81 21.00 7.03
CA CYS A 162 -6.22 22.27 6.63
C CYS A 162 -7.23 23.10 5.83
N VAL A 163 -7.65 24.24 6.38
CA VAL A 163 -8.71 25.09 5.83
C VAL A 163 -8.39 25.55 4.42
N SER A 164 -7.15 25.96 4.18
CA SER A 164 -6.69 26.47 2.89
C SER A 164 -6.60 25.38 1.82
N LEU A 165 -6.16 24.17 2.18
CA LEU A 165 -6.16 23.01 1.27
C LEU A 165 -7.58 22.54 0.98
N HIS A 166 -8.45 22.51 1.99
CA HIS A 166 -9.86 22.20 1.79
C HIS A 166 -10.54 23.20 0.85
N ALA A 167 -10.26 24.50 0.97
CA ALA A 167 -10.75 25.51 0.04
C ALA A 167 -10.26 25.25 -1.40
N ALA A 168 -9.01 24.82 -1.58
CA ALA A 168 -8.50 24.43 -2.88
C ALA A 168 -9.17 23.16 -3.43
N SER A 169 -9.46 22.19 -2.56
CA SER A 169 -10.22 20.99 -2.93
C SER A 169 -11.63 21.31 -3.38
N SER A 170 -12.25 22.33 -2.80
CA SER A 170 -13.56 22.84 -3.26
C SER A 170 -13.49 23.38 -4.69
N ALA A 171 -12.40 24.07 -5.06
CA ALA A 171 -12.20 24.54 -6.44
C ALA A 171 -12.04 23.38 -7.43
N VAL A 172 -11.35 22.29 -7.04
CA VAL A 172 -11.26 21.06 -7.85
C VAL A 172 -12.64 20.43 -8.03
N ALA A 173 -13.45 20.35 -6.96
CA ALA A 173 -14.82 19.84 -7.03
C ALA A 173 -15.74 20.70 -7.91
N GLU A 174 -15.62 22.02 -7.86
CA GLU A 174 -16.35 22.93 -8.75
C GLU A 174 -15.94 22.74 -10.21
N ALA A 175 -14.64 22.64 -10.49
CA ALA A 175 -14.14 22.37 -11.84
C ALA A 175 -14.66 21.03 -12.36
N TRP A 176 -14.59 19.97 -11.53
CA TRP A 176 -15.14 18.64 -11.81
C TRP A 176 -16.63 18.71 -12.19
N ALA A 177 -17.43 19.39 -11.36
CA ALA A 177 -18.86 19.56 -11.60
C ALA A 177 -19.15 20.37 -12.88
N SER A 178 -18.39 21.43 -13.14
CA SER A 178 -18.55 22.31 -14.31
C SER A 178 -18.28 21.60 -15.63
N GLN A 179 -17.39 20.60 -15.61
CA GLN A 179 -17.09 19.73 -16.75
C GLN A 179 -18.11 18.58 -16.92
N GLY A 180 -19.08 18.46 -16.01
CA GLY A 180 -20.16 17.48 -16.09
C GLY A 180 -19.79 16.09 -15.57
N HIS A 181 -18.71 15.97 -14.81
CA HIS A 181 -18.26 14.68 -14.27
C HIS A 181 -19.16 14.13 -13.17
N LEU A 182 -19.24 12.80 -13.09
CA LEU A 182 -20.00 12.06 -12.09
C LEU A 182 -19.22 10.84 -11.55
N PRO A 183 -19.40 10.47 -10.27
CA PRO A 183 -20.28 11.12 -9.29
C PRO A 183 -19.70 12.46 -8.80
N GLN A 184 -20.51 13.26 -8.11
CA GLN A 184 -20.04 14.51 -7.50
C GLN A 184 -19.06 14.23 -6.35
N MET A 185 -18.14 15.17 -6.12
CA MET A 185 -17.19 15.10 -5.00
C MET A 185 -17.86 15.61 -3.71
N GLU A 186 -17.73 14.85 -2.64
CA GLU A 186 -18.17 15.17 -1.28
C GLU A 186 -16.93 15.43 -0.42
N LEU A 187 -16.57 16.70 -0.26
CA LEU A 187 -15.35 17.12 0.43
C LEU A 187 -15.71 17.72 1.78
N GLU A 188 -15.11 17.20 2.86
CA GLU A 188 -15.40 17.61 4.22
C GLU A 188 -14.17 18.30 4.85
N LEU A 189 -14.39 19.46 5.46
CA LEU A 189 -13.41 20.07 6.37
C LEU A 189 -13.54 19.37 7.73
N GLY A 190 -12.54 18.60 8.13
CA GLY A 190 -12.64 17.80 9.36
C GLY A 190 -11.37 17.03 9.69
N ASP A 191 -11.42 16.32 10.82
CA ASP A 191 -10.34 15.44 11.25
C ASP A 191 -10.43 14.09 10.52
N ALA A 192 -9.32 13.66 9.93
CA ALA A 192 -9.17 12.34 9.35
C ALA A 192 -9.49 11.22 10.36
N ALA A 193 -9.16 11.46 11.64
CA ALA A 193 -9.49 10.59 12.75
C ALA A 193 -10.98 10.48 13.02
N ASP A 194 -11.87 11.22 12.35
CA ASP A 194 -13.34 11.18 12.50
C ASP A 194 -14.08 10.73 11.23
N MET A 195 -13.38 10.59 10.11
CA MET A 195 -13.99 10.20 8.84
C MET A 195 -14.70 8.85 8.89
N CYS A 196 -15.94 8.82 8.38
CA CYS A 196 -16.72 7.60 8.21
C CYS A 196 -16.33 6.85 6.93
N LEU A 197 -15.89 5.60 7.06
CA LEU A 197 -15.52 4.73 5.94
C LEU A 197 -16.66 3.80 5.47
N THR A 198 -17.86 3.91 6.06
CA THR A 198 -19.00 3.03 5.72
C THR A 198 -19.37 3.19 4.24
N GLY A 199 -19.40 2.06 3.52
CA GLY A 199 -19.72 2.04 2.09
C GLY A 199 -18.52 2.32 1.18
N ALA A 200 -17.32 2.52 1.73
CA ALA A 200 -16.10 2.62 0.95
C ALA A 200 -15.70 1.25 0.39
N VAL A 201 -15.26 1.24 -0.87
CA VAL A 201 -14.67 0.07 -1.54
C VAL A 201 -13.20 0.27 -1.89
N LEU A 202 -12.75 1.53 -1.92
CA LEU A 202 -11.35 1.92 -2.03
C LEU A 202 -11.09 3.11 -1.13
N VAL A 203 -10.15 2.96 -0.20
CA VAL A 203 -9.64 4.05 0.64
C VAL A 203 -8.21 4.34 0.25
N LEU A 204 -7.90 5.61 -0.03
CA LEU A 204 -6.54 6.13 -0.08
C LEU A 204 -6.25 6.85 1.24
N ALA A 205 -5.09 6.56 1.82
CA ALA A 205 -4.55 7.31 2.94
C ALA A 205 -3.12 7.71 2.60
N HIS A 206 -2.88 9.01 2.39
CA HIS A 206 -1.54 9.53 2.07
C HIS A 206 -0.65 9.60 3.32
N SER A 207 -0.42 8.44 3.94
CA SER A 207 -0.06 8.29 5.34
C SER A 207 1.40 8.50 5.71
N THR A 208 2.23 9.06 4.83
CA THR A 208 3.67 9.19 5.07
C THR A 208 3.98 9.97 6.35
N ALA A 209 3.15 10.95 6.68
CA ALA A 209 3.33 11.79 7.85
C ALA A 209 2.31 11.52 8.96
N PHE A 210 1.37 10.59 8.77
CA PHE A 210 0.38 10.24 9.79
C PHE A 210 1.05 9.54 10.98
N SER A 211 0.59 9.91 12.16
CA SER A 211 0.89 9.31 13.45
C SER A 211 0.47 7.85 13.49
N ASP A 212 1.07 7.10 14.43
CA ASP A 212 0.79 5.68 14.59
C ASP A 212 -0.65 5.49 15.08
N GLU A 213 -1.13 6.41 15.91
CA GLU A 213 -2.48 6.48 16.43
C GLU A 213 -3.51 6.71 15.31
N LEU A 214 -3.26 7.65 14.40
CA LEU A 214 -4.16 7.91 13.27
C LEU A 214 -4.21 6.72 12.31
N ILE A 215 -3.05 6.15 11.96
CA ILE A 215 -3.00 5.00 11.07
C ILE A 215 -3.64 3.75 11.68
N LEU A 216 -3.46 3.53 12.98
CA LEU A 216 -4.19 2.49 13.70
C LEU A 216 -5.70 2.73 13.63
N THR A 217 -6.15 3.96 13.91
CA THR A 217 -7.58 4.35 13.84
C THR A 217 -8.17 4.08 12.45
N ILE A 218 -7.47 4.44 11.38
CA ILE A 218 -7.87 4.16 10.00
C ILE A 218 -7.98 2.65 9.77
N ALA A 219 -7.00 1.86 10.23
CA ALA A 219 -7.01 0.40 10.11
C ALA A 219 -8.24 -0.23 10.81
N GLU A 220 -8.59 0.25 12.02
CA GLU A 220 -9.72 -0.25 12.79
C GLU A 220 -11.07 0.03 12.13
N ARG A 221 -11.19 1.20 11.53
CA ARG A 221 -12.41 1.60 10.81
C ARG A 221 -12.54 0.87 9.50
N ALA A 222 -11.45 0.78 8.75
CA ALA A 222 -11.41 0.07 7.48
C ALA A 222 -11.83 -1.40 7.67
N GLU A 223 -11.32 -2.08 8.70
CA GLU A 223 -11.67 -3.47 9.01
C GLU A 223 -13.20 -3.68 9.19
N LYS A 224 -13.87 -2.71 9.82
CA LYS A 224 -15.31 -2.78 10.12
C LYS A 224 -16.18 -2.35 8.94
N ALA A 225 -15.68 -1.44 8.10
CA ALA A 225 -16.48 -0.73 7.12
C ALA A 225 -16.32 -1.23 5.68
N ILE A 226 -15.14 -1.74 5.33
CA ILE A 226 -14.81 -2.11 3.95
C ILE A 226 -15.16 -3.59 3.71
N PRO A 227 -15.95 -3.91 2.68
CA PRO A 227 -16.35 -5.28 2.38
C PRO A 227 -15.18 -6.11 1.83
N PRO A 228 -15.27 -7.45 1.89
CA PRO A 228 -14.35 -8.34 1.19
C PRO A 228 -14.12 -7.95 -0.27
N GLY A 229 -12.88 -8.05 -0.73
CA GLY A 229 -12.44 -7.60 -2.04
C GLY A 229 -12.15 -6.10 -2.13
N GLY A 230 -12.59 -5.29 -1.16
CA GLY A 230 -12.31 -3.86 -1.10
C GLY A 230 -10.85 -3.56 -0.74
N TRP A 231 -10.45 -2.31 -0.89
CA TRP A 231 -9.05 -1.90 -0.91
C TRP A 231 -8.73 -0.77 0.06
N VAL A 232 -7.54 -0.83 0.65
CA VAL A 232 -6.90 0.30 1.34
C VAL A 232 -5.51 0.51 0.79
N VAL A 233 -5.19 1.73 0.41
CA VAL A 233 -3.89 2.15 -0.10
C VAL A 233 -3.24 3.06 0.91
N THR A 234 -2.03 2.71 1.38
CA THR A 234 -1.25 3.54 2.31
C THR A 234 0.13 3.82 1.75
N LEU A 235 0.78 4.87 2.24
CA LEU A 235 2.12 5.26 1.82
C LEU A 235 3.12 5.21 2.97
N THR A 236 4.37 4.86 2.60
CA THR A 236 5.55 4.68 3.45
C THR A 236 5.45 3.51 4.44
N ARG A 237 4.26 3.22 4.96
CA ARG A 237 4.03 2.14 5.92
C ARG A 237 2.75 1.39 5.57
N PRO A 238 2.73 0.05 5.74
CA PRO A 238 1.50 -0.73 5.59
C PRO A 238 0.54 -0.47 6.75
N LEU A 239 -0.70 -0.94 6.62
CA LEU A 239 -1.64 -0.97 7.75
C LEU A 239 -1.04 -1.79 8.91
N PRO A 240 -1.09 -1.28 10.16
CA PRO A 240 -0.63 -2.02 11.31
C PRO A 240 -1.33 -3.36 11.41
N ARG A 241 -0.56 -4.45 11.57
CA ARG A 241 -1.08 -5.81 11.71
C ARG A 241 -2.09 -6.21 10.62
N ALA A 242 -1.90 -5.73 9.38
CA ALA A 242 -2.79 -5.95 8.24
C ALA A 242 -3.31 -7.40 8.15
N ALA A 243 -2.41 -8.39 8.14
CA ALA A 243 -2.80 -9.80 8.01
C ALA A 243 -3.60 -10.32 9.22
N ALA A 244 -3.40 -9.84 10.44
CA ALA A 244 -4.24 -10.22 11.58
C ALA A 244 -5.63 -9.56 11.53
N ARG A 245 -5.73 -8.39 10.89
CA ARG A 245 -6.96 -7.60 10.73
C ARG A 245 -7.75 -7.96 9.48
N GLY A 246 -7.47 -9.08 8.82
CA GLY A 246 -8.20 -9.54 7.63
C GLY A 246 -7.81 -8.84 6.32
N TRP A 247 -6.56 -8.36 6.20
CA TRP A 247 -6.02 -7.71 5.00
C TRP A 247 -4.85 -8.48 4.41
N ASP A 248 -4.82 -8.64 3.09
CA ASP A 248 -3.65 -9.12 2.36
C ASP A 248 -2.90 -7.92 1.79
N ILE A 249 -1.58 -7.86 1.98
CA ILE A 249 -0.73 -6.87 1.30
C ILE A 249 -0.40 -7.47 -0.07
N VAL A 250 -1.14 -7.05 -1.09
CA VAL A 250 -1.05 -7.59 -2.45
C VAL A 250 0.17 -7.03 -3.18
N GLU A 251 0.46 -5.76 -2.93
CA GLU A 251 1.59 -5.08 -3.56
C GLU A 251 2.20 -4.07 -2.59
N ALA A 252 3.54 -4.00 -2.58
CA ALA A 252 4.29 -2.85 -2.09
C ALA A 252 5.22 -2.38 -3.22
N ARG A 253 5.08 -1.15 -3.68
CA ARG A 253 5.92 -0.58 -4.76
C ARG A 253 6.30 0.85 -4.48
N ARG A 254 7.54 1.23 -4.83
CA ARG A 254 7.97 2.64 -4.77
C ARG A 254 7.35 3.42 -5.92
N ARG A 255 6.65 4.50 -5.59
CA ARG A 255 6.02 5.42 -6.55
C ARG A 255 6.56 6.83 -6.34
N THR A 256 6.68 7.59 -7.42
CA THR A 256 7.02 9.02 -7.34
C THR A 256 5.84 9.81 -6.78
N VAL A 257 6.11 10.65 -5.79
CA VAL A 257 5.19 11.59 -5.14
C VAL A 257 5.85 12.97 -5.10
N SER A 258 5.10 14.01 -4.69
CA SER A 258 5.54 15.40 -4.82
C SER A 258 6.84 15.74 -4.05
N TRP A 259 7.24 14.93 -3.08
CA TRP A 259 8.46 15.12 -2.28
C TRP A 259 9.55 14.05 -2.52
N GLY A 260 9.41 13.19 -3.53
CA GLY A 260 10.37 12.13 -3.85
C GLY A 260 9.72 10.80 -4.14
N ALA A 261 10.21 9.72 -3.55
CA ALA A 261 9.64 8.39 -3.72
C ALA A 261 9.11 7.84 -2.39
N ALA A 262 7.90 7.27 -2.41
CA ALA A 262 7.30 6.61 -1.27
C ALA A 262 6.86 5.19 -1.66
N THR A 263 6.98 4.23 -0.73
CA THR A 263 6.42 2.90 -0.92
C THR A 263 4.91 2.97 -0.76
N CYS A 264 4.16 2.65 -1.81
CA CYS A 264 2.72 2.50 -1.81
C CYS A 264 2.37 1.04 -1.52
N PHE A 265 1.54 0.81 -0.51
CA PHE A 265 1.07 -0.50 -0.08
C PHE A 265 -0.40 -0.67 -0.45
N LEU A 266 -0.72 -1.68 -1.25
CA LEU A 266 -2.08 -2.04 -1.63
C LEU A 266 -2.55 -3.19 -0.74
N HIS A 267 -3.57 -2.92 0.06
CA HIS A 267 -4.19 -3.89 0.96
C HIS A 267 -5.54 -4.31 0.38
N ARG A 268 -5.77 -5.61 0.23
CA ARG A 268 -7.07 -6.14 -0.17
C ARG A 268 -7.76 -6.81 1.02
N ARG A 269 -9.04 -6.50 1.22
CA ARG A 269 -9.87 -7.10 2.26
C ARG A 269 -10.13 -8.56 1.92
N ARG A 270 -9.81 -9.47 2.84
CA ARG A 270 -10.12 -10.89 2.66
C ARG A 270 -11.61 -11.19 2.83
N HIS A 271 -12.06 -12.26 2.17
CA HIS A 271 -13.35 -12.89 2.47
C HIS A 271 -13.33 -13.64 3.81
N ASP A 272 -12.19 -14.24 4.16
CA ASP A 272 -12.01 -14.89 5.44
C ASP A 272 -11.23 -13.99 6.41
N SER A 273 -11.78 -13.85 7.61
CA SER A 273 -11.15 -13.15 8.73
C SER A 273 -9.90 -13.88 9.25
N ALA A 274 -9.76 -15.19 9.00
CA ALA A 274 -8.58 -15.93 9.40
C ALA A 274 -7.32 -15.37 8.71
N PRO A 275 -6.20 -15.24 9.43
CA PRO A 275 -4.92 -14.91 8.81
C PRO A 275 -4.49 -16.05 7.87
N PRO A 276 -3.94 -15.73 6.69
CA PRO A 276 -3.37 -16.74 5.80
C PRO A 276 -2.25 -17.53 6.50
N PRO A 277 -1.98 -18.77 6.09
CA PRO A 277 -0.85 -19.52 6.62
C PRO A 277 0.47 -18.86 6.20
N CYS A 278 1.53 -19.16 6.95
CA CYS A 278 2.88 -18.75 6.58
C CYS A 278 3.25 -19.29 5.18
N THR A 279 3.88 -18.45 4.35
CA THR A 279 4.26 -18.83 2.98
C THR A 279 5.30 -19.95 2.93
N TYR A 280 6.10 -20.14 3.99
CA TYR A 280 6.96 -21.32 4.13
C TYR A 280 6.17 -22.63 4.01
N HIS A 281 4.99 -22.70 4.65
CA HIS A 281 4.15 -23.89 4.63
C HIS A 281 3.45 -24.12 3.28
N LEU A 282 3.21 -23.05 2.52
CA LEU A 282 2.58 -23.12 1.20
C LEU A 282 3.58 -23.49 0.10
N ALA A 283 4.75 -22.86 0.13
CA ALA A 283 5.72 -22.94 -0.95
C ALA A 283 6.83 -23.97 -0.70
N GLN A 284 6.96 -24.54 0.49
CA GLN A 284 7.98 -25.56 0.84
C GLN A 284 9.38 -25.19 0.33
N GLU A 285 9.83 -23.96 0.61
CA GLU A 285 11.13 -23.39 0.18
C GLU A 285 11.22 -22.95 -1.29
N CYS A 286 10.11 -22.95 -2.04
CA CYS A 286 10.05 -22.24 -3.31
C CYS A 286 9.92 -20.72 -3.07
N TYR A 287 10.77 -19.96 -3.76
CA TYR A 287 10.66 -18.50 -3.79
C TYR A 287 9.37 -18.10 -4.51
N SER A 288 8.54 -17.31 -3.84
CA SER A 288 7.37 -16.66 -4.43
C SER A 288 7.52 -15.16 -4.30
N SER A 289 7.11 -14.40 -5.31
CA SER A 289 7.04 -12.94 -5.19
C SER A 289 6.03 -12.57 -4.10
N GLN A 290 6.49 -11.95 -3.03
CA GLN A 290 5.66 -11.60 -1.88
C GLN A 290 6.23 -10.40 -1.12
N VAL A 291 5.38 -9.74 -0.35
CA VAL A 291 5.81 -8.73 0.63
C VAL A 291 6.36 -9.43 1.87
N TRP A 292 7.55 -9.02 2.29
CA TRP A 292 8.24 -9.55 3.47
C TRP A 292 8.89 -8.47 4.32
N PHE A 293 9.21 -8.84 5.56
CA PHE A 293 9.57 -7.94 6.65
C PHE A 293 10.81 -8.45 7.39
N HIS A 294 11.56 -7.53 7.97
CA HIS A 294 12.54 -7.83 9.01
C HIS A 294 11.88 -7.85 10.39
N CYS A 295 12.47 -8.57 11.34
CA CYS A 295 12.11 -8.55 12.75
C CYS A 295 13.38 -8.48 13.60
N LYS A 296 13.79 -7.25 13.94
CA LYS A 296 15.06 -6.98 14.65
C LYS A 296 15.15 -7.68 16.00
N SER A 297 14.07 -7.70 16.77
CA SER A 297 14.03 -8.37 18.08
C SER A 297 14.20 -9.89 18.01
N CYS A 298 14.00 -10.50 16.84
CA CYS A 298 14.22 -11.92 16.61
C CYS A 298 15.49 -12.23 15.79
N GLY A 299 16.29 -11.21 15.46
CA GLY A 299 17.49 -11.37 14.62
C GLY A 299 17.18 -11.79 13.18
N LEU A 300 15.99 -11.46 12.66
CA LEU A 300 15.60 -11.69 11.28
C LEU A 300 15.80 -10.40 10.49
N ASP A 301 17.05 -10.13 10.10
CA ASP A 301 17.47 -8.95 9.34
C ASP A 301 18.41 -9.29 8.17
N GLY A 302 18.71 -8.30 7.32
CA GLY A 302 19.57 -8.48 6.16
C GLY A 302 18.89 -9.30 5.06
N ASP A 303 19.40 -10.51 4.82
CA ASP A 303 18.91 -11.40 3.76
C ASP A 303 17.85 -12.40 4.25
N VAL A 304 17.52 -12.38 5.56
CA VAL A 304 16.49 -13.24 6.16
C VAL A 304 15.31 -12.41 6.67
N GLY A 305 14.12 -13.00 6.68
CA GLY A 305 12.94 -12.28 7.11
C GLY A 305 11.67 -13.10 7.29
N ILE A 306 10.55 -12.41 7.37
CA ILE A 306 9.23 -12.99 7.60
C ILE A 306 8.21 -12.51 6.59
N CYS A 307 7.35 -13.42 6.14
CA CYS A 307 6.22 -13.06 5.29
C CYS A 307 5.20 -12.20 6.05
N ALA A 308 4.36 -11.45 5.32
CA ALA A 308 3.29 -10.64 5.89
C ALA A 308 2.38 -11.39 6.92
N PRO A 309 1.98 -12.66 6.69
CA PRO A 309 1.26 -13.44 7.70
C PRO A 309 2.04 -13.60 9.03
N CYS A 310 3.32 -13.95 8.96
CA CYS A 310 4.17 -14.12 10.15
C CYS A 310 4.42 -12.79 10.87
N ALA A 311 4.59 -11.70 10.12
CA ALA A 311 4.72 -10.35 10.67
C ALA A 311 3.51 -9.96 11.53
N ALA A 312 2.30 -10.37 11.14
CA ALA A 312 1.10 -10.06 11.91
C ALA A 312 0.77 -11.07 13.03
N VAL A 313 1.15 -12.34 12.87
CA VAL A 313 0.74 -13.41 13.79
C VAL A 313 1.87 -13.80 14.76
N CYS A 314 3.00 -14.25 14.23
CA CYS A 314 4.12 -14.73 15.05
C CYS A 314 4.90 -13.58 15.68
N HIS A 315 5.04 -12.49 14.92
CA HIS A 315 5.84 -11.33 15.28
C HIS A 315 4.98 -10.08 15.50
N GLY A 316 3.66 -10.23 15.63
CA GLY A 316 2.74 -9.09 15.76
C GLY A 316 2.99 -8.22 16.99
N ASP A 317 3.55 -8.82 18.05
CA ASP A 317 3.92 -8.16 19.31
C ASP A 317 5.45 -7.92 19.42
N CYS A 318 6.22 -8.28 18.39
CA CYS A 318 7.66 -8.03 18.36
C CYS A 318 7.95 -6.56 18.03
N GLU A 319 8.89 -5.97 18.76
CA GLU A 319 9.42 -4.65 18.42
C GLU A 319 10.36 -4.76 17.20
N GLY A 320 10.38 -3.70 16.39
CA GLY A 320 11.27 -3.60 15.22
C GLY A 320 10.89 -4.51 14.05
N VAL A 321 9.59 -4.78 13.86
CA VAL A 321 9.07 -5.37 12.62
C VAL A 321 8.96 -4.27 11.57
N GLU A 322 9.74 -4.39 10.50
CA GLU A 322 9.91 -3.35 9.48
C GLU A 322 9.77 -3.96 8.08
N PHE A 323 9.16 -3.22 7.15
CA PHE A 323 9.08 -3.65 5.76
C PHE A 323 10.49 -3.81 5.19
N ALA A 324 10.77 -4.96 4.60
CA ALA A 324 12.03 -5.22 3.92
C ALA A 324 11.87 -4.96 2.42
N ALA A 325 10.99 -5.72 1.78
CA ALA A 325 10.88 -5.73 0.33
C ALA A 325 9.60 -6.42 -0.19
N HIS A 326 9.31 -6.21 -1.48
CA HIS A 326 8.43 -7.01 -2.30
C HIS A 326 9.24 -7.65 -3.43
N SER A 327 9.60 -8.91 -3.24
CA SER A 327 10.49 -9.65 -4.15
C SER A 327 10.23 -11.15 -4.03
N PRO A 328 10.84 -11.99 -4.90
CA PRO A 328 10.92 -13.42 -4.64
C PRO A 328 11.53 -13.66 -3.26
N PHE A 329 10.81 -14.34 -2.39
CA PHE A 329 11.23 -14.62 -1.01
C PHE A 329 10.59 -15.93 -0.51
N PHE A 330 11.15 -16.55 0.52
CA PHE A 330 10.50 -17.60 1.31
C PHE A 330 10.68 -17.26 2.79
N CYS A 331 9.69 -17.57 3.64
CA CYS A 331 9.71 -17.10 5.03
C CYS A 331 10.67 -17.87 5.95
N ASP A 332 11.54 -17.16 6.67
CA ASP A 332 12.54 -17.71 7.61
C ASP A 332 12.04 -17.84 9.07
N CYS A 333 10.75 -17.63 9.33
CA CYS A 333 10.18 -17.63 10.69
C CYS A 333 10.50 -18.93 11.49
N LYS A 334 10.64 -20.07 10.79
CA LYS A 334 11.05 -21.35 11.42
C LYS A 334 12.54 -21.46 11.69
N VAL A 335 13.38 -20.80 10.88
CA VAL A 335 14.83 -20.89 10.97
C VAL A 335 15.34 -20.22 12.25
N ALA A 336 14.66 -19.17 12.72
CA ALA A 336 14.98 -18.48 13.98
C ALA A 336 14.55 -19.22 15.27
N GLY A 337 14.15 -20.50 15.19
CA GLY A 337 13.70 -21.27 16.37
C GLY A 337 12.36 -20.82 16.96
N GLY A 338 11.64 -19.92 16.27
CA GLY A 338 10.32 -19.44 16.66
C GLY A 338 9.22 -20.48 16.46
N ARG A 339 8.15 -20.39 17.27
CA ARG A 339 6.90 -21.13 17.03
C ARG A 339 6.16 -20.48 15.86
N CYS A 340 6.58 -20.78 14.63
CA CYS A 340 5.88 -20.37 13.41
C CYS A 340 4.42 -20.81 13.49
N CYS A 341 3.49 -19.97 13.02
CA CYS A 341 2.05 -20.18 13.04
C CYS A 341 1.67 -21.42 12.20
N SER A 342 1.81 -22.60 12.81
CA SER A 342 1.48 -23.90 12.24
C SER A 342 -0.04 -24.12 12.21
N ARG A 343 -0.82 -23.12 11.80
CA ARG A 343 -2.16 -23.37 11.30
C ARG A 343 -2.01 -24.03 9.93
N VAL A 344 -1.78 -25.34 9.97
CA VAL A 344 -2.20 -26.24 8.91
C VAL A 344 -3.70 -26.01 8.78
N VAL A 345 -4.13 -25.42 7.67
CA VAL A 345 -5.55 -25.37 7.32
C VAL A 345 -6.00 -26.83 7.31
N GLY A 346 -6.93 -27.17 8.21
CA GLY A 346 -7.23 -28.55 8.57
C GLY A 346 -7.46 -29.46 7.37
N GLY A 347 -6.52 -30.39 7.17
CA GLY A 347 -6.73 -31.67 6.52
C GLY A 347 -6.23 -32.71 7.51
N ALA A 348 -7.12 -33.60 7.95
CA ALA A 348 -6.77 -34.72 8.79
C ALA A 348 -5.67 -35.57 8.12
N CYS A 349 -4.65 -35.96 8.89
CA CYS A 349 -3.94 -37.20 8.61
C CYS A 349 -4.84 -38.39 8.96
#